data_AF-A0A535H3P9-F1
#
_entry.id   AF-A0A535H3P9-F1
#
_cell.length_a   1.000
_cell.length_b   1.000
_cell.length_c   1.000
_cell.angle_alpha   90.00
_cell.angle_beta   90.00
_cell.angle_gamma   90.00
#
_symmetry.space_group_name_H-M   'P 1'
#
loop_
_entity.id
_entity.type
_entity.pdbx_description
1 polymer ?
#
loop_
_entity_poly.entity_id
_entity_poly.type
_entity_poly.pdbx_seq_one_letter_code
_entity_poly.pdbx_strand_id
1 'polypeptide(L)'
;MPVSYTNRKGLTYTLYRGQTKTGKPRYYFGRAGQSQGEPVTELPPGYTISESVNGVVSLVKDRPSLIQPEEVAAIEAVVQQHPDAHRYRVAVKRDRIEIYEQVGPDYDAVFSDLHIAGLSSPGVAERLRAVEERYARYTPVLRFILLDPAQRRFSAERMCYLGSIDDWLKLGQTGPVAKLARALIPTLGTDQFYELW
;
A
#
# COMPACT_ATOMS: atom_id res chain seq x y z
N MET A 1 -24.64 14.97 8.45
CA MET A 1 -24.45 14.06 7.29
C MET A 1 -23.62 12.88 7.76
N PRO A 2 -23.84 11.65 7.23
CA PRO A 2 -22.99 10.52 7.58
C PRO A 2 -21.54 10.75 7.17
N VAL A 3 -20.59 10.25 7.97
CA VAL A 3 -19.17 10.28 7.62
C VAL A 3 -18.95 9.38 6.41
N SER A 4 -18.42 9.95 5.32
CA SER A 4 -18.10 9.22 4.10
C SER A 4 -16.68 9.53 3.61
N TYR A 5 -16.13 8.61 2.81
CA TYR A 5 -14.80 8.71 2.25
C TYR A 5 -14.76 8.05 0.87
N THR A 6 -14.32 8.79 -0.14
CA THR A 6 -14.07 8.26 -1.49
C THR A 6 -12.60 7.90 -1.61
N ASN A 7 -12.31 6.61 -1.81
CA ASN A 7 -10.93 6.13 -1.92
C ASN A 7 -10.29 6.49 -3.27
N ARG A 8 -8.99 6.21 -3.41
CA ARG A 8 -8.25 6.43 -4.67
C ARG A 8 -8.84 5.71 -5.88
N LYS A 9 -9.60 4.64 -5.65
CA LYS A 9 -10.28 3.83 -6.69
C LYS A 9 -11.65 4.40 -7.08
N GLY A 10 -12.02 5.58 -6.58
CA GLY A 10 -13.30 6.25 -6.86
C GLY A 10 -14.50 5.60 -6.19
N LEU A 11 -14.29 4.78 -5.16
CA LEU A 11 -15.35 4.08 -4.43
C LEU A 11 -15.64 4.81 -3.13
N THR A 12 -16.89 5.22 -2.94
CA THR A 12 -17.35 5.89 -1.72
C THR A 12 -17.81 4.89 -0.68
N TYR A 13 -17.29 5.05 0.54
CA TYR A 13 -17.64 4.27 1.72
C TYR A 13 -18.26 5.20 2.77
N THR A 14 -19.24 4.68 3.50
CA THR A 14 -19.86 5.35 4.66
C THR A 14 -19.44 4.63 5.93
N LEU A 15 -19.21 5.39 7.01
CA LEU A 15 -18.91 4.82 8.32
C LEU A 15 -20.20 4.34 8.99
N TYR A 16 -20.19 3.07 9.40
CA TYR A 16 -21.29 2.44 10.11
C TYR A 16 -20.86 2.00 11.50
N ARG A 17 -21.81 2.03 12.44
CA ARG A 17 -21.70 1.44 13.77
C ARG A 17 -22.60 0.22 13.82
N GLY A 18 -21.99 -0.93 14.07
CA GLY A 18 -22.67 -2.17 14.44
C GLY A 18 -22.33 -2.59 15.87
N GLN A 19 -22.73 -3.80 16.23
CA GLN A 19 -22.40 -4.42 17.52
C GLN A 19 -21.58 -5.70 17.28
N THR A 20 -20.62 -5.95 18.16
CA THR A 20 -19.92 -7.25 18.24
C THR A 20 -20.79 -8.29 18.94
N LYS A 21 -20.41 -9.57 18.85
CA LYS A 21 -21.06 -10.68 19.59
C LYS A 21 -21.12 -10.45 21.11
N THR A 22 -20.25 -9.60 21.65
CA THR A 22 -20.15 -9.27 23.08
C THR A 22 -20.78 -7.91 23.42
N GLY A 23 -21.56 -7.31 22.50
CA GLY A 23 -22.27 -6.04 22.70
C GLY A 23 -21.41 -4.77 22.57
N LYS A 24 -20.08 -4.89 22.42
CA LYS A 24 -19.21 -3.72 22.20
C LYS A 24 -19.48 -3.10 20.83
N PRO A 25 -19.45 -1.76 20.70
CA PRO A 25 -19.62 -1.10 19.40
C PRO A 25 -18.46 -1.47 18.46
N ARG A 26 -18.80 -1.79 17.20
CA ARG A 26 -17.83 -2.01 16.13
C ARG A 26 -18.08 -1.00 15.03
N TYR A 27 -17.06 -0.21 14.72
CA TYR A 27 -17.09 0.70 13.59
C TYR A 27 -16.46 0.05 12.37
N TYR A 28 -17.06 0.26 11.20
CA TYR A 28 -16.52 -0.22 9.94
C TYR A 28 -17.00 0.65 8.77
N PHE A 29 -16.19 0.75 7.73
CA PHE A 29 -16.59 1.37 6.48
C PHE A 29 -17.29 0.35 5.59
N GLY A 30 -18.40 0.74 4.99
CA GLY A 30 -19.15 -0.09 4.05
C GLY A 30 -19.75 0.74 2.93
N ARG A 31 -20.12 0.09 1.83
CA ARG A 31 -20.81 0.77 0.73
C ARG A 31 -22.28 0.97 1.09
N ALA A 32 -22.85 2.08 0.60
CA ALA A 32 -24.27 2.36 0.74
C ALA A 32 -25.10 1.20 0.17
N GLY A 33 -26.15 0.79 0.89
CA GLY A 33 -27.01 -0.35 0.51
C GLY A 33 -26.41 -1.75 0.73
N GLN A 34 -25.14 -1.87 1.14
CA GLN A 34 -24.47 -3.15 1.40
C GLN A 34 -24.11 -3.35 2.88
N SER A 35 -24.57 -2.44 3.75
CA SER A 35 -24.18 -2.40 5.16
C SER A 35 -25.41 -2.52 6.07
N GLN A 36 -25.28 -3.30 7.14
CA GLN A 36 -26.36 -3.61 8.10
C GLN A 36 -26.33 -2.75 9.38
N GLY A 37 -25.35 -1.83 9.49
CA GLY A 37 -25.17 -0.98 10.66
C GLY A 37 -25.85 0.38 10.53
N GLU A 38 -25.80 1.15 11.61
CA GLU A 38 -26.30 2.53 11.62
C GLU A 38 -25.23 3.49 11.08
N PRO A 39 -25.53 4.34 10.10
CA PRO A 39 -24.58 5.37 9.65
C PRO A 39 -24.23 6.32 10.80
N VAL A 40 -22.94 6.62 10.95
CA VAL A 40 -22.44 7.52 12.00
C VAL A 40 -22.19 8.90 11.42
N THR A 41 -22.53 9.96 12.15
CA THR A 41 -22.35 11.36 11.72
C THR A 41 -21.02 11.98 12.15
N GLU A 42 -20.30 11.34 13.08
CA GLU A 42 -19.03 11.81 13.63
C GLU A 42 -18.03 10.67 13.80
N LEU A 43 -16.75 10.99 13.74
CA LEU A 43 -15.68 10.02 14.05
C LEU A 43 -15.61 9.81 15.57
N PRO A 44 -15.44 8.57 16.04
CA PRO A 44 -15.23 8.34 17.46
C PRO A 44 -13.89 8.98 17.91
N PRO A 45 -13.81 9.55 19.13
CA PRO A 45 -12.60 10.19 19.62
C PRO A 45 -11.36 9.28 19.58
N GLY A 46 -10.23 9.83 19.13
CA GLY A 46 -8.96 9.09 19.04
C GLY A 46 -8.88 8.12 17.85
N TYR A 47 -9.73 8.31 16.83
CA TYR A 47 -9.67 7.57 15.58
C TYR A 47 -9.57 8.51 14.38
N THR A 48 -8.93 8.02 13.33
CA THR A 48 -8.83 8.67 12.03
C THR A 48 -9.14 7.69 10.89
N ILE A 49 -9.44 8.23 9.72
CA ILE A 49 -9.68 7.45 8.51
C ILE A 49 -8.34 7.14 7.86
N SER A 50 -8.12 5.89 7.49
CA SER A 50 -6.92 5.44 6.78
C SER A 50 -7.31 4.62 5.55
N GLU A 51 -6.64 4.87 4.45
CA GLU A 51 -6.77 4.12 3.21
C GLU A 51 -5.52 3.29 2.95
N SER A 52 -5.68 1.99 2.65
CA SER A 52 -4.56 1.14 2.25
C SER A 52 -4.14 1.39 0.80
N VAL A 53 -2.97 0.87 0.39
CA VAL A 53 -2.50 0.92 -1.02
C VAL A 53 -3.49 0.33 -2.02
N ASN A 54 -4.33 -0.61 -1.56
CA ASN A 54 -5.35 -1.30 -2.34
C ASN A 54 -6.72 -0.61 -2.29
N GLY A 55 -6.82 0.57 -1.66
CA GLY A 55 -8.06 1.34 -1.54
C GLY A 55 -9.01 0.83 -0.45
N VAL A 56 -8.54 0.02 0.50
CA VAL A 56 -9.38 -0.40 1.64
C VAL A 56 -9.43 0.72 2.65
N VAL A 57 -10.63 1.23 2.92
CA VAL A 57 -10.88 2.30 3.89
C VAL A 57 -11.14 1.68 5.25
N SER A 58 -10.37 2.09 6.25
CA SER A 58 -10.47 1.60 7.62
C SER A 58 -10.52 2.76 8.60
N LEU A 59 -11.21 2.54 9.71
CA LEU A 59 -11.10 3.41 10.87
C LEU A 59 -9.97 2.89 11.76
N VAL A 60 -8.94 3.70 11.97
CA VAL A 60 -7.74 3.32 12.74
C VAL A 60 -7.58 4.23 13.95
N LYS A 61 -6.91 3.74 15.00
CA LYS A 61 -6.57 4.58 16.15
C LYS A 61 -5.60 5.66 15.71
N ASP A 62 -5.85 6.89 16.14
CA ASP A 62 -4.96 8.01 15.93
C ASP A 62 -3.70 7.79 16.78
N ARG A 63 -2.58 7.53 16.10
CA ARG A 63 -1.28 7.26 16.70
C ARG A 63 -0.22 7.88 15.80
N PRO A 64 0.69 8.70 16.35
CA PRO A 64 1.75 9.29 15.56
C PRO A 64 2.67 8.21 15.01
N SER A 65 3.13 8.43 13.77
CA SER A 65 4.17 7.63 13.15
C SER A 65 5.50 7.84 13.88
N LEU A 66 6.28 6.78 14.05
CA LEU A 66 7.68 6.85 14.50
C LEU A 66 8.65 7.09 13.33
N ILE A 67 8.15 6.92 12.11
CA ILE A 67 8.86 7.18 10.87
C ILE A 67 8.81 8.67 10.58
N GLN A 68 9.97 9.24 10.28
CA GLN A 68 10.13 10.64 9.95
C GLN A 68 9.82 10.91 8.46
N PRO A 69 9.29 12.08 8.09
CA PRO A 69 8.97 12.39 6.68
C PRO A 69 10.17 12.26 5.73
N GLU A 70 11.36 12.65 6.17
CA GLU A 70 12.61 12.55 5.40
C GLU A 70 13.01 11.11 5.05
N GLU A 71 12.65 10.16 5.91
CA GLU A 71 12.92 8.73 5.70
C GLU A 71 12.00 8.15 4.62
N VAL A 72 10.75 8.59 4.60
CA VAL A 72 9.76 8.22 3.57
C VAL A 72 10.19 8.82 2.24
N ALA A 73 10.51 10.12 2.22
CA ALA A 73 10.96 10.81 1.02
C ALA A 73 12.23 10.18 0.43
N ALA A 74 13.17 9.72 1.28
CA ALA A 74 14.36 9.02 0.82
C ALA A 74 14.04 7.68 0.14
N ILE A 75 13.05 6.93 0.63
CA ILE A 75 12.59 5.70 -0.05
C ILE A 75 11.88 6.04 -1.34
N GLU A 76 10.92 6.97 -1.31
CA GLU A 76 10.13 7.37 -2.48
C GLU A 76 11.03 7.85 -3.62
N ALA A 77 12.06 8.63 -3.31
CA ALA A 77 13.04 9.09 -4.30
C ALA A 77 13.79 7.93 -4.98
N VAL A 78 14.10 6.85 -4.26
CA VAL A 78 14.76 5.67 -4.84
C VAL A 78 13.77 4.82 -5.63
N VAL A 79 12.53 4.65 -5.15
CA VAL A 79 11.46 3.96 -5.91
C VAL A 79 11.21 4.65 -7.24
N GLN A 80 11.16 5.99 -7.26
CA GLN A 80 10.96 6.78 -8.47
C GLN A 80 12.10 6.62 -9.51
N GLN A 81 13.29 6.19 -9.09
CA GLN A 81 14.41 5.91 -9.99
C GLN A 81 14.38 4.49 -10.57
N HIS A 82 13.50 3.62 -10.07
CA HIS A 82 13.36 2.27 -10.58
C HIS A 82 12.76 2.28 -12.00
N PRO A 83 13.25 1.47 -12.96
CA PRO A 83 12.69 1.40 -14.31
C PRO A 83 11.17 1.18 -14.31
N ASP A 84 10.70 0.25 -13.47
CA ASP A 84 9.28 -0.05 -13.27
C ASP A 84 8.64 0.66 -12.07
N ALA A 85 9.03 1.92 -11.79
CA ALA A 85 8.53 2.68 -10.63
C ALA A 85 6.99 2.68 -10.49
N HIS A 86 6.27 2.66 -11.63
CA HIS A 86 4.80 2.63 -11.69
C HIS A 86 4.17 1.38 -11.04
N ARG A 87 4.90 0.26 -10.99
CA ARG A 87 4.45 -0.99 -10.35
C ARG A 87 4.53 -0.94 -8.83
N TYR A 88 5.25 0.02 -8.25
CA TYR A 88 5.54 0.05 -6.83
C TYR A 88 4.76 1.14 -6.08
N ARG A 89 4.36 0.83 -4.84
CA ARG A 89 3.75 1.78 -3.92
C ARG A 89 4.42 1.75 -2.57
N VAL A 90 4.66 2.92 -2.01
CA VAL A 90 5.17 3.08 -0.64
C VAL A 90 4.01 3.29 0.31
N ALA A 91 4.02 2.60 1.44
CA ALA A 91 3.08 2.80 2.53
C ALA A 91 3.80 2.92 3.86
N VAL A 92 3.44 3.94 4.63
CA VAL A 92 3.99 4.16 5.96
C VAL A 92 3.07 3.51 6.99
N LYS A 93 3.65 2.69 7.86
CA LYS A 93 3.04 2.20 9.09
C LYS A 93 3.71 2.89 10.27
N ARG A 94 3.20 2.65 11.47
CA ARG A 94 3.70 3.28 12.70
C ARG A 94 5.22 3.18 12.87
N ASP A 95 5.78 2.01 12.63
CA ASP A 95 7.17 1.64 12.93
C ASP A 95 7.94 1.09 11.71
N ARG A 96 7.31 1.11 10.53
CA ARG A 96 7.90 0.55 9.31
C ARG A 96 7.40 1.25 8.06
N ILE A 97 8.18 1.13 7.01
CA ILE A 97 7.83 1.53 5.65
C ILE A 97 7.76 0.27 4.82
N GLU A 98 6.65 0.07 4.12
CA GLU A 98 6.39 -1.10 3.27
C GLU A 98 6.35 -0.67 1.81
N ILE A 99 7.02 -1.42 0.95
CA ILE A 99 6.95 -1.33 -0.50
C ILE A 99 6.07 -2.46 -0.98
N TYR A 100 5.10 -2.11 -1.80
CA TYR A 100 4.19 -3.05 -2.44
C TYR A 100 4.42 -3.05 -3.94
N GLU A 101 4.28 -4.21 -4.54
CA GLU A 101 4.37 -4.42 -5.99
C GLU A 101 3.00 -4.78 -6.55
N GLN A 102 2.71 -4.28 -7.74
CA GLN A 102 1.49 -4.59 -8.49
C GLN A 102 1.48 -6.06 -8.91
N VAL A 103 0.39 -6.75 -8.58
CA VAL A 103 0.12 -8.12 -8.99
C VAL A 103 -0.86 -8.12 -10.16
N GLY A 104 -0.52 -8.88 -11.19
CA GLY A 104 -1.31 -9.00 -12.41
C GLY A 104 -0.42 -8.86 -13.65
N PRO A 105 -1.01 -9.06 -14.84
CA PRO A 105 -0.30 -8.83 -16.08
C PRO A 105 0.15 -7.37 -16.17
N ASP A 106 1.29 -7.15 -16.79
CA ASP A 106 1.71 -5.83 -17.23
C ASP A 106 0.77 -5.38 -18.35
N TYR A 107 -0.21 -4.55 -18.00
CA TYR A 107 -1.22 -4.12 -18.96
C TYR A 107 -0.61 -3.23 -20.04
N ASP A 108 0.43 -2.44 -19.75
CA ASP A 108 1.11 -1.63 -20.75
C ASP A 108 1.79 -2.51 -21.81
N ALA A 109 2.44 -3.60 -21.39
CA ALA A 109 2.98 -4.61 -22.31
C ALA A 109 1.87 -5.29 -23.11
N VAL A 110 0.81 -5.76 -22.46
CA VAL A 110 -0.33 -6.42 -23.12
C VAL A 110 -1.00 -5.50 -24.14
N PHE A 111 -1.21 -4.23 -23.81
CA PHE A 111 -1.82 -3.27 -24.73
C PHE A 111 -0.90 -2.91 -25.90
N SER A 112 0.42 -2.87 -25.68
CA SER A 112 1.41 -2.64 -26.74
C SER A 112 1.42 -3.79 -27.75
N ASP A 113 1.37 -5.04 -27.27
CA ASP A 113 1.38 -6.26 -28.10
C ASP A 113 0.09 -6.45 -28.91
N LEU A 114 -1.05 -5.99 -28.39
CA LEU A 114 -2.35 -6.20 -29.02
C LEU A 114 -2.56 -5.37 -30.31
N HIS A 115 -1.71 -4.38 -30.63
CA HIS A 115 -1.78 -3.52 -31.83
C HIS A 115 -3.21 -3.07 -32.23
N ILE A 116 -4.12 -2.86 -31.27
CA ILE A 116 -5.51 -2.51 -31.58
C ILE A 116 -5.57 -1.06 -32.02
N ALA A 117 -5.91 -0.85 -33.30
CA ALA A 117 -6.15 0.46 -33.89
C ALA A 117 -7.17 1.25 -33.04
N GLY A 118 -6.75 2.40 -32.50
CA GLY A 118 -7.58 3.27 -31.65
C GLY A 118 -7.13 3.35 -30.17
N LEU A 119 -6.30 2.43 -29.69
CA LEU A 119 -5.71 2.49 -28.34
C LEU A 119 -4.71 3.65 -28.16
N SER A 120 -4.10 4.12 -29.24
CA SER A 120 -3.10 5.20 -29.25
C SER A 120 -3.71 6.59 -29.12
N SER A 121 -5.05 6.72 -29.05
CA SER A 121 -5.71 7.99 -28.76
C SER A 121 -5.50 8.37 -27.29
N PRO A 122 -5.07 9.61 -26.97
CA PRO A 122 -4.81 10.04 -25.60
C PRO A 122 -5.97 9.77 -24.62
N GLY A 123 -7.22 9.94 -25.08
CA GLY A 123 -8.40 9.70 -24.27
C GLY A 123 -8.70 8.23 -23.99
N VAL A 124 -8.21 7.30 -24.82
CA VAL A 124 -8.33 5.86 -24.58
C VAL A 124 -7.25 5.40 -23.60
N ALA A 125 -6.01 5.86 -23.77
CA ALA A 125 -4.92 5.57 -22.85
C ALA A 125 -5.20 6.07 -21.42
N GLU A 126 -5.80 7.25 -21.26
CA GLU A 126 -6.22 7.77 -19.95
C GLU A 126 -7.32 6.90 -19.31
N ARG A 127 -8.32 6.48 -20.09
CA ARG A 127 -9.38 5.58 -19.61
C ARG A 127 -8.83 4.23 -19.18
N LEU A 128 -7.86 3.68 -19.91
CA LEU A 128 -7.23 2.41 -19.57
C LEU A 128 -6.42 2.50 -18.29
N ARG A 129 -5.60 3.55 -18.14
CA ARG A 129 -4.89 3.81 -16.87
C ARG A 129 -5.86 3.97 -15.69
N ALA A 130 -6.99 4.65 -15.88
CA ALA A 130 -8.02 4.77 -14.84
C ALA A 130 -8.68 3.42 -14.49
N VAL A 131 -8.90 2.55 -15.48
CA VAL A 131 -9.40 1.18 -15.27
C VAL A 131 -8.36 0.36 -14.52
N GLU A 132 -7.10 0.40 -14.95
CA GLU A 132 -6.00 -0.29 -14.29
C GLU A 132 -5.87 0.14 -12.83
N GLU A 133 -5.77 1.44 -12.53
CA GLU A 133 -5.70 1.97 -11.15
C GLU A 133 -6.87 1.45 -10.28
N ARG A 134 -8.08 1.40 -10.86
CA ARG A 134 -9.28 0.93 -10.15
C ARG A 134 -9.20 -0.54 -9.77
N TYR A 135 -8.60 -1.39 -10.62
CA TYR A 135 -8.57 -2.84 -10.41
C TYR A 135 -7.21 -3.37 -9.94
N ALA A 136 -6.15 -2.56 -9.98
CA ALA A 136 -4.81 -2.93 -9.58
C ALA A 136 -4.79 -3.43 -8.14
N ARG A 137 -4.05 -4.51 -7.93
CA ARG A 137 -3.82 -5.12 -6.63
C ARG A 137 -2.33 -5.06 -6.35
N TYR A 138 -1.99 -4.80 -5.10
CA TYR A 138 -0.64 -4.63 -4.66
C TYR A 138 -0.38 -5.58 -3.49
N THR A 139 0.72 -6.33 -3.55
CA THR A 139 1.19 -7.18 -2.46
C THR A 139 2.50 -6.64 -1.89
N PRO A 140 2.69 -6.72 -0.57
CA PRO A 140 3.92 -6.23 0.04
C PRO A 140 5.10 -7.14 -0.33
N VAL A 141 6.23 -6.55 -0.73
CA VAL A 141 7.43 -7.28 -1.21
C VAL A 141 8.69 -6.97 -0.40
N LEU A 142 8.80 -5.76 0.13
CA LEU A 142 9.95 -5.30 0.91
C LEU A 142 9.46 -4.38 2.03
N ARG A 143 10.03 -4.49 3.23
CA ARG A 143 9.75 -3.57 4.33
C ARG A 143 11.01 -3.17 5.08
N PHE A 144 11.04 -1.92 5.54
CA PHE A 144 12.05 -1.37 6.42
C PHE A 144 11.45 -1.12 7.78
N ILE A 145 11.96 -1.78 8.82
CA ILE A 145 11.44 -1.71 10.19
C ILE A 145 12.40 -0.89 11.03
N LEU A 146 11.88 0.13 11.72
CA LEU A 146 12.66 0.94 12.65
C LEU A 146 13.00 0.10 13.89
N LEU A 147 14.28 -0.20 14.07
CA LEU A 147 14.79 -0.96 15.22
C LEU A 147 15.16 -0.05 16.38
N ASP A 148 15.78 1.09 16.09
CA ASP A 148 16.25 2.04 17.09
C ASP A 148 15.86 3.48 16.68
N PRO A 149 14.83 4.07 17.33
CA PRO A 149 14.41 5.43 17.06
C PRO A 149 15.43 6.52 17.41
N ALA A 150 16.37 6.26 18.33
CA ALA A 150 17.39 7.23 18.73
C ALA A 150 18.55 7.25 17.72
N GLN A 151 18.95 6.09 17.21
CA GLN A 151 20.01 5.97 16.21
C GLN A 151 19.51 6.01 14.76
N ARG A 152 18.19 6.11 14.54
CA ARG A 152 17.52 5.99 13.24
C ARG A 152 17.98 4.75 12.46
N ARG A 153 18.06 3.61 13.16
CA ARG A 153 18.54 2.34 12.58
C ARG A 153 17.37 1.47 12.18
N PHE A 154 17.42 0.96 10.96
CA PHE A 154 16.40 0.09 10.37
C PHE A 154 16.96 -1.30 10.09
N SER A 155 16.08 -2.30 10.04
CA SER A 155 16.32 -3.56 9.34
C SER A 155 15.47 -3.64 8.08
N ALA A 156 15.90 -4.45 7.12
CA ALA A 156 15.11 -4.78 5.94
C ALA A 156 14.66 -6.24 5.98
N GLU A 157 13.44 -6.48 5.51
CA GLU A 157 12.87 -7.81 5.32
C GLU A 157 12.15 -7.87 3.97
N ARG A 158 12.31 -8.97 3.24
CA ARG A 158 11.56 -9.22 2.00
C ARG A 158 10.48 -10.25 2.23
N MET A 159 9.45 -10.22 1.39
CA MET A 159 8.45 -11.29 1.38
C MET A 159 9.07 -12.57 0.82
N CYS A 160 8.76 -13.70 1.44
CA CYS A 160 9.18 -15.03 1.03
C CYS A 160 7.95 -15.87 0.72
N TYR A 161 7.90 -16.41 -0.50
CA TYR A 161 6.77 -17.19 -1.04
C TYR A 161 7.07 -18.70 -1.05
N LEU A 162 7.95 -19.19 -0.16
CA LEU A 162 8.33 -20.59 -0.09
C LEU A 162 7.24 -21.41 0.63
N GLY A 163 6.37 -22.07 -0.14
CA GLY A 163 5.46 -23.12 0.35
C GLY A 163 4.07 -22.61 0.77
N SER A 164 3.57 -23.10 1.91
CA SER A 164 2.18 -22.88 2.38
C SER A 164 1.98 -21.66 3.29
N ILE A 165 3.05 -20.91 3.59
CA ILE A 165 3.02 -19.74 4.46
C ILE A 165 3.82 -18.62 3.81
N ASP A 166 3.15 -17.52 3.48
CA ASP A 166 3.81 -16.27 3.14
C ASP A 166 4.38 -15.67 4.43
N ASP A 167 5.70 -15.52 4.51
CA ASP A 167 6.37 -14.92 5.67
C ASP A 167 7.47 -13.94 5.26
N TRP A 168 7.91 -13.13 6.22
CA TRP A 168 8.93 -12.13 6.04
C TRP A 168 10.31 -12.70 6.35
N LEU A 169 11.20 -12.67 5.35
CA LEU A 169 12.59 -13.06 5.50
C LEU A 169 13.45 -11.85 5.83
N LYS A 170 14.17 -11.90 6.94
CA LYS A 170 15.11 -10.85 7.36
C LYS A 170 16.40 -10.91 6.55
N LEU A 171 16.79 -9.78 5.96
CA LEU A 171 17.93 -9.69 5.03
C LEU A 171 19.29 -9.46 5.69
N GLY A 172 19.39 -9.60 7.02
CA GLY A 172 20.60 -9.36 7.81
C GLY A 172 21.12 -7.90 7.85
N GLN A 173 20.82 -7.09 6.85
CA GLN A 173 21.30 -5.73 6.69
C GLN A 173 20.56 -4.77 7.64
N THR A 174 21.34 -3.90 8.28
CA THR A 174 20.80 -2.84 9.14
C THR A 174 21.55 -1.53 8.92
N GLY A 175 20.89 -0.41 9.16
CA GLY A 175 21.49 0.91 9.03
C GLY A 175 20.46 2.00 8.76
N PRO A 176 20.90 3.20 8.35
CA PRO A 176 20.00 4.26 7.92
C PRO A 176 19.14 3.80 6.74
N VAL A 177 17.85 4.10 6.78
CA VAL A 177 16.89 3.60 5.77
C VAL A 177 17.27 3.98 4.34
N ALA A 178 17.80 5.19 4.12
CA ALA A 178 18.23 5.65 2.81
C ALA A 178 19.36 4.79 2.22
N LYS A 179 20.25 4.26 3.07
CA LYS A 179 21.32 3.36 2.63
C LYS A 179 20.77 1.98 2.23
N LEU A 180 19.85 1.44 3.04
CA LEU A 180 19.20 0.16 2.74
C LEU A 180 18.35 0.26 1.47
N ALA A 181 17.60 1.36 1.32
CA ALA A 181 16.77 1.65 0.14
C ALA A 181 17.60 1.61 -1.15
N ARG A 182 18.73 2.33 -1.20
CA ARG A 182 19.62 2.34 -2.37
C ARG A 182 20.24 0.99 -2.69
N ALA A 183 20.41 0.12 -1.71
CA ALA A 183 20.98 -1.22 -1.91
C ALA A 183 19.93 -2.24 -2.39
N LEU A 184 18.68 -2.11 -1.94
CA LEU A 184 17.66 -3.15 -2.08
C LEU A 184 16.58 -2.84 -3.13
N ILE A 185 16.19 -1.57 -3.28
CA ILE A 185 15.13 -1.19 -4.21
C ILE A 185 15.51 -1.44 -5.67
N PRO A 186 16.75 -1.17 -6.13
CA PRO A 186 17.14 -1.43 -7.52
C PRO A 186 17.07 -2.90 -7.95
N THR A 187 17.00 -3.85 -7.01
CA THR A 187 16.92 -5.28 -7.33
C THR A 187 15.47 -5.79 -7.37
N LEU A 188 14.48 -4.98 -6.98
CA LEU A 188 13.07 -5.40 -7.01
C LEU A 188 12.65 -5.89 -8.41
N GLY A 189 11.83 -6.94 -8.45
CA GLY A 189 11.41 -7.56 -9.71
C GLY A 189 12.49 -8.38 -10.42
N THR A 190 13.70 -8.52 -9.86
CA THR A 190 14.79 -9.34 -10.43
C THR A 190 15.05 -10.59 -9.60
N ASP A 191 15.65 -11.62 -10.22
CA ASP A 191 16.07 -12.84 -9.53
C ASP A 191 17.02 -12.56 -8.36
N GLN A 192 17.91 -11.56 -8.51
CA GLN A 192 18.86 -11.15 -7.48
C GLN A 192 18.17 -10.76 -6.17
N PHE A 193 16.98 -10.15 -6.22
CA PHE A 193 16.25 -9.80 -5.00
C PHE A 193 15.77 -11.03 -4.23
N TYR A 194 15.41 -12.09 -4.94
CA TYR A 194 14.98 -13.36 -4.34
C TYR A 194 16.15 -14.22 -3.85
N GLU A 195 17.38 -13.87 -4.22
CA GLU A 195 18.63 -14.47 -3.74
C GLU A 195 19.24 -13.73 -2.53
N LEU A 196 18.59 -12.69 -2.00
CA LEU A 196 19.03 -12.03 -0.77
C LEU A 196 18.70 -12.90 0.45
N TRP A 197 19.72 -13.28 1.24
CA TRP A 197 19.64 -14.07 2.48
C TRP A 197 20.29 -13.33 3.65
#